data_AF-A0A452YNE6-F1
#
_entry.id   AF-A0A452YNE6-F1
#
_cell.length_a   1.000
_cell.length_b   1.000
_cell.length_c   1.000
_cell.angle_alpha   90.00
_cell.angle_beta   90.00
_cell.angle_gamma   90.00
#
_symmetry.space_group_name_H-M   'P 1'
#
loop_
_entity.id
_entity.type
_entity.pdbx_description
1 polymer ?
#
loop_
_entity_poly.entity_id
_entity_poly.type
_entity_poly.pdbx_seq_one_letter_code
_entity_poly.pdbx_strand_id
1 'polypeptide(L)'
;MYCQLMGEWVMENSYLTSDSWILHTAHALTLQVYFIQLTDPKSVLVGNYKMTALYRNHGVTPYTPLKGVLIRPSIFMSFFFAINNMVEKVPSLKGGGIFWFTDLTTPDPLYILPVLTSLTFLATVELGNPYIASKMKMLHRGMGVMIVPFTMNFAKV
;
A
#
# COMPACT_ATOMS: atom_id res chain seq x y z
N MET A 1 13.99 24.25 -22.75
CA MET A 1 14.26 25.66 -23.08
C MET A 1 12.96 26.44 -23.21
N TYR A 2 12.04 26.07 -24.12
CA TYR A 2 10.73 26.72 -24.24
C TYR A 2 9.87 26.73 -22.96
N CYS A 3 9.79 25.62 -22.20
CA CYS A 3 9.03 25.60 -20.93
C CYS A 3 9.63 26.50 -19.84
N GLN A 4 10.95 26.71 -19.85
CA GLN A 4 11.63 27.52 -18.85
C GLN A 4 11.47 29.02 -19.15
N LEU A 5 11.56 29.37 -20.44
CA LEU A 5 11.27 30.72 -20.93
C LEU A 5 9.80 31.11 -20.76
N MET A 6 8.85 30.18 -20.93
CA MET A 6 7.44 30.45 -20.61
C MET A 6 7.19 30.64 -19.12
N GLY A 7 7.88 29.88 -18.25
CA GLY A 7 7.79 30.06 -16.80
C GLY A 7 8.30 31.44 -16.35
N GLU A 8 9.42 31.88 -16.92
CA GLU A 8 9.98 33.22 -16.67
C GLU A 8 9.08 34.34 -17.22
N TRP A 9 8.55 34.19 -18.45
CA TRP A 9 7.64 35.17 -19.06
C TRP A 9 6.30 35.33 -18.30
N VAL A 10 5.72 34.23 -17.80
CA VAL A 10 4.49 34.28 -16.99
C VAL A 10 4.73 34.93 -15.63
N MET A 11 5.87 34.66 -14.99
CA MET A 11 6.23 35.29 -13.71
C MET A 11 6.48 36.79 -13.88
N GLU A 12 7.15 37.20 -14.96
CA GLU A 12 7.47 38.60 -15.25
C GLU A 12 6.23 39.42 -15.63
N ASN A 13 5.25 38.82 -16.32
CA ASN A 13 4.04 39.52 -16.75
C ASN A 13 2.89 39.50 -15.72
N SER A 14 3.01 38.72 -14.63
CA SER A 14 1.99 38.62 -13.57
C SER A 14 1.85 39.87 -12.68
N TYR A 15 2.90 40.70 -12.61
CA TYR A 15 2.90 41.96 -11.86
C TYR A 15 2.15 43.11 -12.53
N LEU A 16 1.78 42.96 -13.81
CA LEU A 16 1.22 44.04 -14.64
C LEU A 16 -0.31 44.00 -14.78
N THR A 17 -1.01 43.06 -14.15
CA THR A 17 -2.47 42.90 -14.31
C THR A 17 -3.19 42.82 -12.95
N SER A 18 -3.98 43.84 -12.61
CA SER A 18 -4.76 43.91 -11.35
C SER A 18 -6.15 43.26 -11.44
N ASP A 19 -6.38 42.44 -12.46
CA ASP A 19 -7.68 41.83 -12.74
C ASP A 19 -7.77 40.42 -12.14
N SER A 20 -8.72 40.21 -11.23
CA SER A 20 -8.90 38.96 -10.48
C SER A 20 -9.09 37.72 -11.38
N TRP A 21 -9.71 37.88 -12.55
CA TRP A 21 -9.92 36.79 -13.50
C TRP A 21 -8.61 36.38 -14.20
N ILE A 22 -7.70 37.34 -14.47
CA ILE A 22 -6.39 37.07 -15.06
C ILE A 22 -5.51 36.30 -14.06
N LEU A 23 -5.50 36.73 -12.79
CA LEU A 23 -4.71 36.06 -11.74
C LEU A 23 -5.12 34.61 -11.50
N HIS A 24 -6.43 34.31 -11.50
CA HIS A 24 -6.92 32.93 -11.37
C HIS A 24 -6.54 32.06 -12.58
N THR A 25 -6.65 32.61 -13.80
CA THR A 25 -6.23 31.88 -15.01
C THR A 25 -4.72 31.69 -15.10
N ALA A 26 -3.93 32.68 -14.68
CA ALA A 26 -2.48 32.60 -14.60
C ALA A 26 -2.05 31.53 -13.60
N HIS A 27 -2.62 31.51 -12.40
CA HIS A 27 -2.30 30.48 -11.41
C HIS A 27 -2.72 29.08 -11.86
N ALA A 28 -3.87 28.94 -12.53
CA ALA A 28 -4.29 27.67 -13.12
C ALA A 28 -3.33 27.19 -14.22
N LEU A 29 -2.85 28.10 -15.09
CA LEU A 29 -1.87 27.80 -16.14
C LEU A 29 -0.50 27.46 -15.53
N THR A 30 -0.04 28.17 -14.51
CA THR A 30 1.19 27.85 -13.78
C THR A 30 1.10 26.46 -13.14
N LEU A 31 -0.01 26.15 -12.47
CA LEU A 31 -0.24 24.83 -11.88
C LEU A 31 -0.32 23.73 -12.94
N GLN A 32 -0.94 23.98 -14.09
CA GLN A 32 -0.96 23.03 -15.22
C GLN A 32 0.45 22.81 -15.81
N VAL A 33 1.23 23.87 -16.02
CA VAL A 33 2.61 23.76 -16.50
C VAL A 33 3.47 23.00 -15.48
N TYR A 34 3.29 23.25 -14.19
CA TYR A 34 3.97 22.53 -13.12
C TYR A 34 3.56 21.04 -13.10
N PHE A 35 2.28 20.74 -13.29
CA PHE A 35 1.76 19.37 -13.38
C PHE A 35 2.28 18.62 -14.60
N ILE A 36 2.44 19.31 -15.73
CA ILE A 36 3.06 18.76 -16.95
C ILE A 36 4.54 18.45 -16.69
N GLN A 37 5.29 19.34 -16.03
CA GLN A 37 6.69 19.09 -15.63
C GLN A 37 6.85 17.90 -14.66
N LEU A 38 5.86 17.66 -13.80
CA LEU A 38 5.84 16.51 -12.89
C LEU A 38 5.56 15.18 -13.61
N THR A 39 4.91 15.22 -14.77
CA THR A 39 4.55 14.03 -15.57
C THR A 39 5.56 13.75 -16.69
N ASP A 40 6.52 14.65 -16.91
CA ASP A 40 7.57 14.50 -17.92
C ASP A 40 8.50 13.30 -17.59
N PRO A 41 8.79 12.41 -18.57
CA PRO A 41 9.64 11.25 -18.32
C PRO A 41 11.06 11.62 -17.87
N LYS A 42 11.54 12.82 -18.23
CA LYS A 42 12.88 13.31 -17.87
C LYS A 42 13.01 13.61 -16.37
N SER A 43 11.99 14.18 -15.74
CA SER A 43 12.03 14.50 -14.29
C SER A 43 11.94 13.24 -13.43
N VAL A 44 11.21 12.21 -13.90
CA VAL A 44 11.17 10.88 -13.27
C VAL A 44 12.52 10.17 -13.34
N LEU A 45 13.19 10.22 -14.50
CA LEU A 45 14.57 9.71 -14.66
C LEU A 45 15.54 10.43 -13.73
N VAL A 46 15.34 11.74 -13.57
CA VAL A 46 16.12 12.57 -12.64
C VAL A 46 15.92 12.11 -11.19
N GLY A 47 14.70 11.82 -10.79
CA GLY A 47 14.40 11.24 -9.47
C GLY A 47 15.07 9.89 -9.26
N ASN A 48 15.01 8.99 -10.25
CA ASN A 48 15.58 7.64 -10.15
C ASN A 48 17.11 7.65 -9.94
N TYR A 49 17.86 8.53 -10.61
CA TYR A 49 19.30 8.62 -10.36
C TYR A 49 19.60 9.13 -8.94
N LYS A 50 18.83 10.12 -8.44
CA LYS A 50 19.02 10.67 -7.09
C LYS A 50 18.79 9.60 -6.03
N MET A 51 17.72 8.83 -6.18
CA MET A 51 17.41 7.70 -5.30
C MET A 51 18.51 6.64 -5.32
N THR A 52 19.03 6.30 -6.50
CA THR A 52 20.12 5.33 -6.65
C THR A 52 21.43 5.82 -6.03
N ALA A 53 21.76 7.11 -6.18
CA ALA A 53 22.92 7.72 -5.55
C ALA A 53 22.79 7.73 -4.01
N LEU A 54 21.61 8.05 -3.49
CA LEU A 54 21.33 7.99 -2.04
C LEU A 54 21.49 6.58 -1.49
N TYR A 55 20.95 5.57 -2.16
CA TYR A 55 21.10 4.16 -1.76
C TYR A 55 22.57 3.71 -1.73
N ARG A 56 23.38 4.17 -2.69
CA ARG A 56 24.84 3.92 -2.70
C ARG A 56 25.55 4.61 -1.54
N ASN A 57 25.25 5.88 -1.29
CA ASN A 57 25.89 6.66 -0.22
C ASN A 57 25.57 6.12 1.18
N HIS A 58 24.34 5.66 1.40
CA HIS A 58 23.91 5.10 2.69
C HIS A 58 24.09 3.58 2.77
N GLY A 59 24.66 2.92 1.75
CA GLY A 59 24.89 1.47 1.72
C GLY A 59 23.62 0.62 1.85
N VAL A 60 22.43 1.20 1.62
CA VAL A 60 21.15 0.51 1.77
C VAL A 60 20.72 -0.09 0.44
N THR A 61 20.27 -1.34 0.48
CA THR A 61 19.77 -2.02 -0.72
C THR A 61 18.24 -1.88 -0.82
N PRO A 62 17.69 -1.74 -2.04
CA PRO A 62 16.24 -1.67 -2.25
C PRO A 62 15.51 -2.96 -1.84
N TYR A 63 16.24 -4.04 -1.52
CA TYR A 63 15.72 -5.31 -1.01
C TYR A 63 15.52 -5.35 0.50
N THR A 64 15.95 -4.32 1.23
CA THR A 64 15.78 -4.25 2.69
C THR A 64 14.30 -4.40 3.12
N PRO A 65 13.33 -3.72 2.46
CA PRO A 65 11.91 -3.90 2.76
C PRO A 65 11.38 -5.31 2.43
N LEU A 66 11.99 -6.01 1.47
CA LEU A 66 11.54 -7.34 1.04
C LEU A 66 11.72 -8.38 2.16
N LYS A 67 12.75 -8.24 3.00
CA LYS A 67 12.96 -9.10 4.16
C LYS A 67 11.74 -9.11 5.10
N GLY A 68 11.19 -7.93 5.38
CA GLY A 68 10.00 -7.78 6.24
C GLY A 68 8.73 -8.39 5.64
N VAL A 69 8.61 -8.40 4.32
CA VAL A 69 7.47 -9.01 3.61
C VAL A 69 7.55 -10.53 3.66
N LEU A 70 8.74 -11.14 3.61
CA LEU A 70 8.91 -12.59 3.61
C LEU A 70 8.77 -13.24 4.99
N ILE A 71 9.10 -12.54 6.07
CA ILE A 71 9.06 -13.10 7.43
C ILE A 71 7.63 -13.36 7.93
N ARG A 72 6.67 -12.51 7.56
CA ARG A 72 5.28 -12.65 8.02
C ARG A 72 4.62 -13.96 7.55
N PRO A 73 4.61 -14.29 6.24
CA PRO A 73 4.01 -15.53 5.78
C PRO A 73 4.80 -16.77 6.23
N SER A 74 6.11 -16.68 6.45
CA SER A 74 6.88 -17.85 6.93
C SER A 74 6.44 -18.27 8.33
N ILE A 75 6.22 -17.29 9.23
CA ILE A 75 5.73 -17.54 10.58
C ILE A 75 4.32 -18.15 10.53
N PHE A 76 3.43 -17.59 9.71
CA PHE A 76 2.08 -18.12 9.51
C PHE A 76 2.09 -19.58 9.06
N MET A 77 2.92 -19.92 8.06
CA MET A 77 3.02 -21.30 7.57
C MET A 77 3.49 -22.27 8.64
N SER A 78 4.45 -21.88 9.48
CA SER A 78 4.91 -22.73 10.60
C SER A 78 3.79 -23.05 11.58
N PHE A 79 3.01 -22.06 12.00
CA PHE A 79 1.89 -22.28 12.91
C PHE A 79 0.76 -23.08 12.24
N PHE A 80 0.43 -22.79 10.99
CA PHE A 80 -0.59 -23.53 10.25
C PHE A 80 -0.28 -25.03 10.18
N PHE A 81 0.94 -25.42 9.79
CA PHE A 81 1.31 -26.84 9.75
C PHE A 81 1.36 -27.47 11.14
N ALA A 82 1.86 -26.75 12.15
CA ALA A 82 1.90 -27.25 13.51
C ALA A 82 0.49 -27.58 14.02
N ILE A 83 -0.48 -26.72 13.76
CA ILE A 83 -1.83 -26.90 14.30
C ILE A 83 -2.62 -27.92 13.49
N ASN A 84 -2.47 -27.97 12.15
CA ASN A 84 -3.07 -29.06 11.37
C ASN A 84 -2.62 -30.45 11.85
N ASN A 85 -1.35 -30.60 12.23
CA ASN A 85 -0.84 -31.84 12.82
C ASN A 85 -1.38 -32.13 14.24
N MET A 86 -1.82 -31.10 14.99
CA MET A 86 -2.41 -31.25 16.32
C MET A 86 -3.91 -31.54 16.27
N VAL A 87 -4.62 -31.05 15.25
CA VAL A 87 -6.07 -31.26 15.07
C VAL A 87 -6.45 -32.74 15.06
N GLU A 88 -5.61 -33.61 14.47
CA GLU A 88 -5.84 -35.06 14.47
C GLU A 88 -5.59 -35.72 15.83
N LYS A 89 -4.71 -35.13 16.66
CA LYS A 89 -4.21 -35.73 17.91
C LYS A 89 -4.92 -35.22 19.16
N VAL A 90 -5.66 -34.11 19.06
CA VAL A 90 -6.24 -33.41 20.21
C VAL A 90 -7.74 -33.19 20.00
N PRO A 91 -8.60 -34.12 20.47
CA PRO A 91 -10.05 -34.03 20.28
C PRO A 91 -10.70 -32.85 21.02
N SER A 92 -10.00 -32.23 21.99
CA SER A 92 -10.51 -31.04 22.68
C SER A 92 -10.60 -29.80 21.78
N LEU A 93 -9.92 -29.78 20.62
CA LEU A 93 -10.05 -28.71 19.62
C LEU A 93 -11.42 -28.71 18.90
N LYS A 94 -12.18 -29.81 18.99
CA LYS A 94 -13.54 -29.91 18.43
C LYS A 94 -14.62 -29.24 19.27
N GLY A 95 -14.33 -28.95 20.55
CA GLY A 95 -15.28 -28.33 21.48
C GLY A 95 -14.73 -27.09 22.19
N GLY A 96 -13.50 -26.66 21.88
CA GLY A 96 -12.81 -25.53 22.51
C GLY A 96 -13.18 -24.14 21.97
N GLY A 97 -14.30 -24.05 21.24
CA GLY A 97 -14.73 -22.83 20.57
C GLY A 97 -15.51 -21.84 21.43
N ILE A 98 -15.59 -20.58 21.00
CA ILE A 98 -16.28 -19.50 21.72
C ILE A 98 -17.40 -18.91 20.83
N PHE A 99 -18.62 -18.87 21.37
CA PHE A 99 -19.82 -18.18 20.82
C PHE A 99 -20.32 -18.67 19.44
N TRP A 100 -19.62 -18.37 18.33
CA TRP A 100 -20.07 -18.67 16.96
C TRP A 100 -19.21 -19.71 16.22
N PHE A 101 -18.06 -20.07 16.76
CA PHE A 101 -17.23 -21.17 16.29
C PHE A 101 -17.11 -22.18 17.43
N THR A 102 -17.76 -23.33 17.33
CA THR A 102 -17.71 -24.40 18.36
C THR A 102 -16.64 -25.44 18.06
N ASP A 103 -16.41 -25.68 16.78
CA ASP A 103 -15.40 -26.60 16.25
C ASP A 103 -14.34 -25.81 15.49
N LEU A 104 -13.08 -25.85 15.97
CA LEU A 104 -11.96 -25.18 15.32
C LEU A 104 -11.35 -25.98 14.16
N THR A 105 -11.72 -27.25 14.02
CA THR A 105 -11.11 -28.19 13.06
C THR A 105 -11.72 -28.11 11.65
N THR A 106 -12.90 -27.48 11.54
CA THR A 106 -13.63 -27.28 10.29
C THR A 106 -13.50 -25.85 9.78
N PRO A 107 -13.70 -25.58 8.47
CA PRO A 107 -13.77 -24.23 7.92
C PRO A 107 -14.87 -23.37 8.58
N ASP A 108 -14.71 -22.03 8.58
CA ASP A 108 -15.71 -21.07 9.10
C ASP A 108 -17.05 -21.17 8.37
N PRO A 109 -18.14 -21.67 8.99
CA PRO A 109 -19.45 -21.76 8.36
C PRO A 109 -20.04 -20.38 8.04
N LEU A 110 -19.65 -19.35 8.81
CA LEU A 110 -20.19 -18.00 8.70
C LEU A 110 -19.21 -17.01 8.05
N TYR A 111 -17.98 -17.44 7.73
CA TYR A 111 -16.91 -16.61 7.17
C TYR A 111 -16.63 -15.30 7.92
N ILE A 112 -16.97 -15.23 9.21
CA ILE A 112 -16.82 -14.03 10.04
C ILE A 112 -15.33 -13.76 10.30
N LEU A 113 -14.54 -14.80 10.59
CA LEU A 113 -13.11 -14.67 10.85
C LEU A 113 -12.30 -14.18 9.64
N PRO A 114 -12.43 -14.76 8.42
CA PRO A 114 -11.72 -14.27 7.25
C PRO A 114 -12.14 -12.84 6.85
N VAL A 115 -13.40 -12.46 7.09
CA VAL A 115 -13.86 -11.08 6.85
C VAL A 115 -13.27 -10.10 7.86
N LEU A 116 -13.30 -10.42 9.16
CA LEU A 116 -12.74 -9.56 10.21
C LEU A 116 -11.23 -9.39 10.06
N THR A 117 -10.50 -10.44 9.71
CA THR A 117 -9.05 -10.38 9.48
C THR A 117 -8.73 -9.52 8.25
N SER A 118 -9.48 -9.65 7.15
CA SER A 118 -9.34 -8.77 5.98
C SER A 118 -9.64 -7.31 6.30
N LEU A 119 -10.70 -7.05 7.09
CA LEU A 119 -11.06 -5.70 7.51
C LEU A 119 -9.99 -5.08 8.41
N THR A 120 -9.44 -5.85 9.35
CA THR A 120 -8.33 -5.44 10.23
C THR A 120 -7.07 -5.12 9.42
N PHE A 121 -6.77 -5.94 8.41
CA PHE A 121 -5.65 -5.69 7.50
C PHE A 121 -5.88 -4.41 6.68
N LEU A 122 -7.08 -4.21 6.14
CA LEU A 122 -7.44 -3.01 5.38
C LEU A 122 -7.35 -1.74 6.24
N ALA A 123 -7.84 -1.82 7.49
CA ALA A 123 -7.72 -0.73 8.46
C ALA A 123 -6.25 -0.39 8.75
N THR A 124 -5.39 -1.39 8.89
CA THR A 124 -3.94 -1.20 9.11
C THR A 124 -3.26 -0.52 7.92
N VAL A 125 -3.71 -0.82 6.68
CA VAL A 125 -3.18 -0.19 5.47
C VAL A 125 -3.62 1.27 5.35
N GLU A 126 -4.86 1.58 5.73
CA GLU A 126 -5.42 2.92 5.62
C GLU A 126 -4.93 3.86 6.73
N LEU A 127 -4.88 3.35 7.97
CA LEU A 127 -4.37 4.06 9.14
C LEU A 127 -2.83 4.02 9.23
N GLY A 128 -2.19 3.28 8.32
CA GLY A 128 -0.75 3.13 8.25
C GLY A 128 -0.04 4.41 7.75
N ASN A 129 1.25 4.26 7.47
CA ASN A 129 2.12 5.38 7.12
C ASN A 129 1.59 6.17 5.89
N PRO A 130 1.37 7.50 6.00
CA PRO A 130 0.82 8.32 4.93
C PRO A 130 1.77 8.49 3.74
N TYR A 131 3.08 8.29 3.95
CA TYR A 131 4.13 8.41 2.92
C TYR A 131 4.24 7.19 2.00
N ILE A 132 3.42 6.15 2.22
CA ILE A 132 3.37 5.00 1.32
C ILE A 132 2.76 5.43 -0.02
N ALA A 133 3.49 5.15 -1.11
CA ALA A 133 3.05 5.47 -2.46
C ALA A 133 1.65 4.91 -2.76
N SER A 134 0.81 5.69 -3.44
CA SER A 134 -0.58 5.30 -3.74
C SER A 134 -0.67 3.96 -4.48
N LYS A 135 0.31 3.64 -5.34
CA LYS A 135 0.40 2.34 -6.03
C LYS A 135 0.63 1.18 -5.05
N MET A 136 1.43 1.39 -4.00
CA MET A 136 1.64 0.39 -2.95
C MET A 136 0.40 0.21 -2.08
N LYS A 137 -0.35 1.29 -1.79
CA LYS A 137 -1.65 1.18 -1.09
C LYS A 137 -2.67 0.40 -1.93
N MET A 138 -2.75 0.66 -3.24
CA MET A 138 -3.64 -0.08 -4.14
C MET A 138 -3.28 -1.58 -4.20
N LEU A 139 -1.99 -1.91 -4.23
CA LEU A 139 -1.52 -3.30 -4.13
C LEU A 139 -1.98 -3.96 -2.82
N HIS A 140 -1.75 -3.31 -1.67
CA HIS A 140 -2.16 -3.86 -0.37
C HIS A 140 -3.68 -4.02 -0.26
N ARG A 141 -4.46 -3.06 -0.79
CA ARG A 141 -5.92 -3.18 -0.89
C ARG A 141 -6.33 -4.40 -1.73
N GLY A 142 -5.70 -4.59 -2.89
CA GLY A 142 -5.92 -5.78 -3.73
C GLY A 142 -5.58 -7.08 -3.02
N MET A 143 -4.45 -7.13 -2.30
CA MET A 143 -4.07 -8.28 -1.48
C MET A 143 -5.07 -8.57 -0.36
N GLY A 144 -5.59 -7.53 0.31
CA GLY A 144 -6.57 -7.67 1.39
C GLY A 144 -7.92 -8.23 0.91
N VAL A 145 -8.34 -7.89 -0.31
CA VAL A 145 -9.54 -8.48 -0.92
C VAL A 145 -9.29 -9.92 -1.35
N MET A 146 -8.12 -10.21 -1.93
CA MET A 146 -7.73 -11.57 -2.33
C MET A 146 -7.51 -12.53 -1.15
N ILE A 147 -7.21 -12.01 0.05
CA ILE A 147 -6.99 -12.86 1.23
C ILE A 147 -8.28 -13.56 1.69
N VAL A 148 -9.44 -12.95 1.44
CA VAL A 148 -10.75 -13.51 1.84
C VAL A 148 -11.01 -14.84 1.15
N PRO A 149 -11.08 -14.95 -0.19
CA PRO A 149 -11.32 -16.24 -0.85
C PRO A 149 -10.18 -17.25 -0.61
N PHE A 150 -8.95 -16.78 -0.39
CA PHE A 150 -7.83 -17.65 -0.05
C PHE A 150 -7.99 -18.30 1.33
N THR A 151 -8.50 -17.54 2.32
CA THR A 151 -8.68 -18.00 3.69
C THR A 151 -10.02 -18.70 3.95
N MET A 152 -11.00 -18.58 3.03
CA MET A 152 -12.30 -19.28 3.11
C MET A 152 -12.17 -20.81 3.16
N ASN A 153 -11.09 -21.38 2.60
CA ASN A 153 -10.88 -22.84 2.58
C ASN A 153 -10.02 -23.35 3.75
N PHE A 154 -9.54 -22.47 4.63
CA PHE A 154 -8.71 -22.86 5.76
C PHE A 154 -9.56 -23.17 7.00
N ALA A 155 -9.06 -24.10 7.82
CA ALA A 155 -9.58 -24.32 9.17
C ALA A 155 -9.43 -23.04 10.01
N LYS A 156 -10.27 -22.88 11.04
CA LYS A 156 -10.41 -21.64 11.85
C LYS A 156 -9.22 -21.34 12.77
N VAL A 157 -8.05 -21.92 12.49
CA VAL A 157 -6.88 -21.90 13.36
C VAL A 157 -5.76 -21.04 12.79
#